data_AF-A0A5U9GU78-F1
#
_entry.id   AF-A0A5U9GU78-F1
#
_cell.length_a   1.000
_cell.length_b   1.000
_cell.length_c   1.000
_cell.angle_alpha   90.00
_cell.angle_beta   90.00
_cell.angle_gamma   90.00
#
_symmetry.space_group_name_H-M   'P 1'
#
loop_
_entity.id
_entity.type
_entity.pdbx_description
1 polymer ?
#
loop_
_entity_poly.entity_id
_entity_poly.type
_entity_poly.pdbx_seq_one_letter_code
_entity_poly.pdbx_strand_id
1 'polypeptide(L)' 'MSPAFSSWSDFFAMGGYAFFVWLAVAMTVAPLVLLALHTVLQRRAILRGVAQQRAREARMRAAQAQQEAA' A
#
# COMPACT_ATOMS: atom_id res chain seq x y z
N MET A 1 42.63 6.55 0.26
CA MET A 1 41.33 7.00 0.76
C MET A 1 40.74 5.82 1.53
N SER A 2 40.62 5.91 2.84
CA SER A 2 40.15 4.78 3.67
C SER A 2 38.61 4.80 3.70
N PRO A 3 37.92 3.70 3.36
CA PRO A 3 36.47 3.63 3.47
C PRO A 3 36.05 3.71 4.95
N ALA A 4 34.97 4.44 5.24
CA ALA A 4 34.44 4.60 6.59
C ALA A 4 33.91 3.30 7.20
N PHE A 5 33.64 2.28 6.36
CA PHE A 5 33.19 0.95 6.75
C PHE A 5 33.91 -0.10 5.91
N SER A 6 34.34 -1.17 6.57
CA SER A 6 35.08 -2.27 5.94
C SER A 6 34.14 -3.30 5.30
N SER A 7 32.86 -3.30 5.68
CA SER A 7 31.86 -4.24 5.20
C SER A 7 30.43 -3.66 5.29
N TRP A 8 29.50 -4.22 4.50
CA TRP A 8 28.07 -3.90 4.64
C TRP A 8 27.56 -4.23 6.04
N SER A 9 28.03 -5.32 6.65
CA SER A 9 27.72 -5.68 8.04
C SER A 9 28.12 -4.59 9.03
N ASP A 10 29.29 -3.96 8.88
CA ASP A 10 29.72 -2.86 9.76
C ASP A 10 28.88 -1.60 9.60
N PHE A 11 28.33 -1.37 8.41
CA PHE A 11 27.38 -0.29 8.18
C PHE A 11 26.04 -0.54 8.88
N PHE A 12 25.53 -1.77 8.86
CA PHE A 12 24.31 -2.12 9.59
C PHE A 12 24.55 -2.26 11.09
N ALA A 13 25.75 -2.65 11.50
CA ALA A 13 26.15 -2.89 12.88
C ALA A 13 27.27 -1.93 13.30
N MET A 14 27.08 -0.62 13.06
CA MET A 14 27.97 0.43 13.55
C MET A 14 28.02 0.34 15.08
N GLY A 15 29.04 -0.32 15.63
CA GLY A 15 29.11 -0.82 17.00
C GLY A 15 28.44 0.09 18.04
N GLY A 16 27.25 -0.30 18.48
CA GLY A 16 26.45 0.42 19.49
C GLY A 16 25.42 1.45 18.97
N TYR A 17 25.66 2.08 17.82
CA TYR A 17 24.79 3.16 17.29
C TYR A 17 23.74 2.70 16.29
N ALA A 18 23.96 1.55 15.65
CA ALA A 18 23.04 0.96 14.69
C ALA A 18 21.58 0.93 15.18
N PHE A 19 21.36 0.54 16.43
CA PHE A 19 20.02 0.44 17.01
C PHE A 19 19.26 1.76 16.96
N PHE A 20 19.91 2.86 17.37
CA PHE A 20 19.28 4.18 17.40
C PHE A 20 18.99 4.72 15.99
N VAL A 21 19.91 4.50 15.05
CA VAL A 21 19.73 4.92 13.65
C VAL A 21 18.58 4.15 13.01
N TRP A 22 18.55 2.83 13.13
CA TRP A 22 17.49 2.00 12.58
C TRP A 22 16.13 2.30 13.23
N LEU A 23 16.10 2.60 14.52
CA LEU A 23 14.87 3.03 15.19
C LEU A 23 14.36 4.36 14.63
N ALA A 24 15.22 5.36 14.44
CA ALA A 24 14.83 6.65 13.84
C ALA A 24 14.37 6.50 12.39
N VAL A 25 15.07 5.68 11.60
CA VAL A 25 14.68 5.34 10.21
C VAL A 25 13.32 4.64 10.21
N ALA A 26 13.13 3.63 11.07
CA ALA A 26 11.85 2.94 11.19
C ALA A 26 10.72 3.88 11.60
N MET A 27 10.94 4.77 12.55
CA MET A 27 9.94 5.77 12.98
C MET A 27 9.55 6.75 11.88
N THR A 28 10.43 7.00 10.90
CA THR A 28 10.14 7.88 9.76
C THR A 28 9.50 7.11 8.61
N VAL A 29 10.02 5.92 8.31
CA VAL A 29 9.53 5.07 7.21
C VAL A 29 8.18 4.46 7.54
N ALA A 30 7.92 4.09 8.80
CA ALA A 30 6.65 3.50 9.23
C ALA A 30 5.43 4.35 8.88
N PRO A 31 5.33 5.65 9.23
CA PRO A 31 4.18 6.47 8.87
C PRO A 31 4.08 6.70 7.35
N LEU A 32 5.20 6.79 6.62
CA LEU A 32 5.19 6.90 5.16
C LEU A 32 4.61 5.64 4.50
N VAL A 33 5.06 4.46 4.95
CA VAL A 33 4.54 3.16 4.49
C VAL A 33 3.07 3.02 4.86
N LEU A 34 2.70 3.39 6.08
CA LEU A 34 1.31 3.35 6.54
C LEU A 34 0.41 4.26 5.70
N LEU A 35 0.87 5.48 5.38
CA LEU A 35 0.14 6.40 4.51
C LEU A 35 0.02 5.87 3.08
N ALA A 36 1.10 5.33 2.52
CA ALA A 36 1.10 4.73 1.19
C ALA A 36 0.15 3.54 1.12
N LEU A 37 0.20 2.64 2.11
CA LEU A 37 -0.71 1.50 2.23
C LEU A 37 -2.16 1.97 2.37
N HIS A 38 -2.41 2.94 3.26
CA HIS A 38 -3.74 3.51 3.45
C HIS A 38 -4.30 4.07 2.15
N THR A 39 -3.49 4.82 1.41
CA THR A 39 -3.86 5.40 0.11
C THR A 39 -4.18 4.32 -0.92
N VAL A 40 -3.34 3.28 -1.03
CA VAL A 40 -3.56 2.18 -1.97
C VAL A 40 -4.80 1.36 -1.60
N LEU A 41 -5.01 1.09 -0.30
CA LEU A 41 -6.17 0.37 0.19
C LEU A 41 -7.46 1.16 -0.01
N GLN A 42 -7.48 2.46 0.28
CA GLN A 42 -8.63 3.34 -0.01
C GLN A 42 -8.95 3.36 -1.49
N ARG A 43 -7.94 3.54 -2.36
CA ARG A 43 -8.14 3.51 -3.81
C ARG A 43 -8.73 2.18 -4.27
N ARG A 44 -8.25 1.06 -3.73
CA ARG A 44 -8.80 -0.27 -4.01
C ARG A 44 -10.22 -0.43 -3.49
N ALA A 45 -10.53 0.08 -2.30
CA ALA A 45 -11.88 0.02 -1.73
C ALA A 45 -12.89 0.79 -2.57
N ILE A 46 -12.54 2.01 -3.03
CA ILE A 46 -13.38 2.81 -3.94
C ILE A 46 -13.64 2.05 -5.24
N LEU A 47 -12.59 1.51 -5.87
CA LEU A 47 -12.73 0.75 -7.12
C LEU A 47 -13.60 -0.50 -6.96
N ARG A 48 -13.47 -1.23 -5.83
CA ARG A 48 -14.34 -2.37 -5.53
C ARG A 48 -15.80 -1.95 -5.30
N GLY A 49 -16.02 -0.82 -4.62
CA GLY A 49 -17.36 -0.27 -4.42
C GLY A 49 -18.04 0.07 -5.75
N VAL A 50 -17.32 0.72 -6.66
CA VAL A 50 -17.81 1.02 -8.02
C VAL A 50 -18.07 -0.26 -8.81
N ALA A 51 -17.18 -1.26 -8.73
CA ALA A 51 -17.38 -2.54 -9.42
C ALA A 51 -18.65 -3.28 -8.93
N GLN A 52 -18.90 -3.28 -7.61
CA GLN A 52 -20.12 -3.86 -7.04
C GLN A 52 -21.38 -3.09 -7.47
N GLN A 53 -21.33 -1.76 -7.49
CA GLN A 53 -22.45 -0.94 -7.93
C GLN A 53 -22.79 -1.19 -9.40
N ARG A 54 -21.76 -1.23 -10.27
CA ARG A 54 -21.92 -1.57 -11.69
C ARG A 54 -22.50 -2.97 -11.90
N ALA A 55 -22.09 -3.95 -11.10
CA ALA A 55 -22.63 -5.30 -11.19
C ALA A 55 -24.13 -5.35 -10.83
N ARG A 56 -24.59 -4.52 -9.88
CA ARG A 56 -26.02 -4.40 -9.54
C ARG A 56 -26.82 -3.71 -10.66
N GLU A 57 -26.30 -2.60 -11.18
CA GLU A 57 -26.94 -1.90 -12.30
C GLU A 57 -27.04 -2.76 -13.56
N ALA A 58 -25.99 -3.53 -13.88
CA ALA A 58 -26.00 -4.45 -15.02
C ALA A 58 -27.09 -5.53 -14.89
N ARG A 59 -27.33 -6.06 -13.68
CA ARG A 59 -28.40 -7.02 -13.42
C ARG A 59 -29.78 -6.41 -13.60
N MET A 60 -30.00 -5.17 -13.13
CA MET A 60 -31.28 -4.49 -13.31
C MET A 60 -31.55 -4.15 -14.78
N ARG A 61 -30.53 -3.71 -15.53
CA ARG A 61 -30.66 -3.47 -16.98
C ARG A 61 -30.93 -4.76 -17.75
N ALA A 62 -30.28 -5.86 -17.39
CA ALA A 62 -30.55 -7.16 -18.01
C ALA A 62 -31.99 -7.64 -17.76
N ALA A 63 -32.52 -7.42 -16.55
CA ALA A 63 -33.90 -7.74 -16.22
C ALA A 63 -34.91 -6.83 -16.96
N GLN A 64 -34.60 -5.53 -17.11
CA GLN A 64 -35.43 -4.61 -17.89
C GLN A 64 -35.42 -4.94 -19.39
N ALA A 65 -34.27 -5.28 -19.96
CA ALA A 65 -34.17 -5.70 -21.36
C ALA A 65 -34.92 -7.01 -21.63
N GLN A 66 -35.00 -7.92 -20.65
CA GLN A 66 -35.83 -9.12 -20.74
C GLN A 66 -37.33 -8.83 -20.63
N GLN A 67 -37.73 -7.76 -19.93
CA GLN A 67 -39.13 -7.33 -19.84
C GLN A 67 -39.58 -6.55 -21.09
N GLU A 68 -38.71 -5.78 -21.74
CA GLU A 68 -39.03 -5.11 -23.02
C GLU A 68 -39.05 -6.07 -24.21
N ALA A 69 -38.38 -7.23 -24.11
CA ALA A 69 -38.34 -8.24 -25.18
C ALA A 69 -39.45 -9.30 -25.08
N ALA A 70 -40.33 -9.22 -24.07
CA ALA A 70 -41.46 -10.13 -23.82
C ALA A 70 -42.80 -9.42 -24.06
#